data_AF-A0A3N9NJ89-F1
#
_entry.id   AF-A0A3N9NJ89-F1
#
_cell.length_a   1.000
_cell.length_b   1.000
_cell.length_c   1.000
_cell.angle_alpha   90.00
_cell.angle_beta   90.00
_cell.angle_gamma   90.00
#
_symmetry.space_group_name_H-M   'P 1'
#
loop_
_entity.id
_entity.type
_entity.pdbx_description
1 polymer ?
#
loop_
_entity_poly.entity_id
_entity_poly.type
_entity_poly.pdbx_seq_one_letter_code
_entity_poly.pdbx_strand_id
1 'polypeptide(L)'
;MAKVTGPLHSLIAHGDFAKQLTYRRVLSNKVVSEYTKPTDRKTNAQTAHRHGMFQARAAWRALSAAERQPWNEQAVGIPGTSGYNLFVKQFL
;
A
#
# COMPACT_ATOMS: atom_id res chain seq x y z
N MET A 1 14.20 -14.08 24.53
CA MET A 1 14.92 -13.41 23.41
C MET A 1 15.86 -12.38 24.03
N ALA A 2 17.17 -12.59 23.96
CA ALA A 2 18.14 -11.65 24.52
C ALA A 2 18.11 -10.35 23.69
N LYS A 3 17.79 -9.22 24.32
CA LYS A 3 17.81 -7.90 23.66
C LYS A 3 19.25 -7.39 23.73
N VAL A 4 19.92 -7.27 22.60
CA VAL A 4 21.24 -6.63 22.55
C VAL A 4 21.03 -5.12 22.57
N THR A 5 21.33 -4.50 23.71
CA THR A 5 21.31 -3.04 23.89
C THR A 5 22.60 -2.42 23.36
N GLY A 6 22.51 -1.66 22.27
CA GLY A 6 23.60 -0.79 21.77
C GLY A 6 24.71 -1.41 20.90
N PRO A 7 24.47 -2.33 19.95
CA PRO A 7 25.53 -3.06 19.26
C PRO A 7 26.35 -2.26 18.22
N LEU A 8 26.08 -0.98 18.03
CA LEU A 8 26.88 -0.12 17.14
C LEU A 8 27.41 1.15 17.83
N HIS A 9 27.05 1.38 19.10
CA HIS A 9 27.32 2.62 19.88
C HIS A 9 27.03 3.97 19.17
N SER A 10 26.57 3.97 17.93
CA SER A 10 26.32 5.15 17.13
C SER A 10 25.04 5.85 17.60
N LEU A 11 25.05 7.19 17.55
CA LEU A 11 23.92 8.03 17.96
C LEU A 11 22.66 7.79 17.11
N ILE A 12 22.80 7.35 15.85
CA ILE A 12 21.72 7.34 14.84
C ILE A 12 21.76 6.09 13.92
N ALA A 13 22.16 4.92 14.44
CA ALA A 13 22.14 3.68 13.66
C ALA A 13 20.70 3.30 13.28
N HIS A 14 20.43 3.13 11.98
CA HIS A 14 19.15 2.72 11.43
C HIS A 14 19.35 1.85 10.19
N GLY A 15 18.40 0.96 9.92
CA GLY A 15 18.40 0.11 8.72
C GLY A 15 18.81 -1.34 8.97
N ASP A 16 19.01 -2.08 7.89
CA ASP A 16 19.29 -3.52 7.92
C ASP A 16 20.76 -3.79 7.60
N PHE A 17 21.42 -4.62 8.39
CA PHE A 17 22.75 -5.16 8.09
C PHE A 17 22.61 -6.58 7.56
N ALA A 18 23.07 -6.78 6.31
CA ALA A 18 23.07 -8.08 5.62
C ALA A 18 21.72 -8.83 5.62
N LYS A 19 20.59 -8.16 5.88
CA LYS A 19 19.27 -8.79 6.12
C LYS A 19 19.31 -9.87 7.20
N GLN A 20 20.18 -9.70 8.19
CA GLN A 20 20.30 -10.57 9.36
C GLN A 20 19.95 -9.81 10.63
N LEU A 21 20.32 -8.52 10.70
CA LEU A 21 20.05 -7.65 11.83
C LEU A 21 19.36 -6.37 11.35
N THR A 22 18.43 -5.87 12.14
CA THR A 22 17.77 -4.58 11.93
C THR A 22 18.07 -3.67 13.12
N TYR A 23 18.57 -2.48 12.84
CA TYR A 23 18.84 -1.41 13.80
C TYR A 23 17.70 -0.40 13.74
N ARG A 24 17.09 -0.13 14.90
CA ARG A 24 16.03 0.88 14.99
C ARG A 24 16.05 1.60 16.33
N ARG A 25 15.51 2.82 16.32
CA ARG A 25 15.19 3.57 17.53
C ARG A 25 13.73 3.32 17.91
N VAL A 26 13.49 2.86 19.13
CA VAL A 26 12.16 2.72 19.71
C VAL A 26 12.11 3.64 20.93
N LEU A 27 11.40 4.76 20.81
CA LEU A 27 11.39 5.83 21.82
C LEU A 27 12.83 6.32 22.15
N SER A 28 13.24 6.20 23.41
CA SER A 28 14.59 6.52 23.87
C SER A 28 15.60 5.38 23.69
N ASN A 29 15.15 4.18 23.33
CA ASN A 29 15.99 2.98 23.27
C ASN A 29 16.52 2.72 21.85
N LYS A 30 17.80 2.33 21.78
CA LYS A 30 18.41 1.76 20.58
C LYS A 30 18.24 0.25 20.65
N VAL A 31 17.50 -0.31 19.69
CA VAL A 31 17.14 -1.72 19.67
C VAL A 31 17.77 -2.37 18.44
N VAL A 32 18.33 -3.55 18.66
CA VAL A 32 18.66 -4.47 17.58
C VAL A 32 17.87 -5.74 17.72
N SER A 33 17.32 -6.16 16.59
CA SER A 33 16.56 -7.39 16.45
C SER A 33 17.05 -8.14 15.23
N GLU A 34 16.79 -9.44 15.21
CA GLU A 34 16.91 -10.24 13.99
C GLU A 34 16.05 -9.63 12.88
N TYR A 35 16.59 -9.63 11.67
CA TYR A 35 15.86 -9.19 10.49
C TYR A 35 14.65 -10.10 10.28
N THR A 36 13.47 -9.53 10.40
CA THR A 36 12.22 -10.24 10.10
C THR A 36 11.81 -9.87 8.68
N LYS A 37 11.91 -10.80 7.74
CA LYS A 37 11.38 -10.59 6.39
C LYS A 37 9.88 -10.32 6.47
N PRO A 38 9.38 -9.16 6.03
CA PRO A 38 7.95 -8.91 5.99
C PRO A 38 7.26 -9.98 5.15
N THR A 39 6.21 -10.60 5.68
CA THR A 39 5.39 -11.56 4.95
C THR A 39 4.27 -10.81 4.23
N ASP A 40 4.22 -10.89 2.90
CA ASP A 40 3.07 -10.40 2.12
C ASP A 40 1.95 -11.45 2.17
N ARG A 41 1.32 -11.60 3.34
CA ARG A 41 0.17 -12.49 3.49
C ARG A 41 -1.06 -11.83 2.89
N LYS A 42 -1.25 -11.99 1.58
CA LYS A 42 -2.43 -11.51 0.86
C LYS A 42 -3.66 -12.27 1.37
N THR A 43 -4.57 -11.57 2.02
CA THR A 43 -5.86 -12.16 2.40
C THR A 43 -6.74 -12.36 1.16
N ASN A 44 -7.74 -13.24 1.25
CA ASN A 44 -8.71 -13.43 0.16
C ASN A 44 -9.40 -12.10 -0.21
N ALA A 45 -9.76 -11.29 0.81
CA ALA A 45 -10.35 -9.97 0.60
C ALA A 45 -9.40 -9.01 -0.13
N GLN A 46 -8.12 -8.94 0.26
CA GLN A 46 -7.12 -8.12 -0.43
C GLN A 46 -6.92 -8.56 -1.88
N THR A 47 -6.95 -9.87 -2.13
CA THR A 47 -6.81 -10.42 -3.48
C THR A 47 -8.03 -10.08 -4.33
N ALA A 48 -9.24 -10.24 -3.79
CA ALA A 48 -10.49 -9.86 -4.46
C ALA A 48 -10.51 -8.37 -4.84
N HIS A 49 -10.16 -7.47 -3.93
CA HIS A 49 -10.06 -6.04 -4.24
C HIS A 49 -9.01 -5.73 -5.31
N ARG A 50 -7.85 -6.39 -5.29
CA ARG A 50 -6.83 -6.22 -6.34
C ARG A 50 -7.36 -6.67 -7.71
N HIS A 51 -8.09 -7.79 -7.76
CA HIS A 51 -8.71 -8.27 -8.98
C HIS A 51 -9.81 -7.32 -9.47
N GLY A 52 -10.71 -6.87 -8.59
CA GLY A 52 -11.75 -5.89 -8.92
C GLY A 52 -11.16 -4.60 -9.48
N MET A 53 -10.13 -4.05 -8.84
CA MET A 53 -9.44 -2.85 -9.34
C MET A 53 -8.68 -3.08 -10.65
N PHE A 54 -8.17 -4.28 -10.88
CA PHE A 54 -7.56 -4.63 -12.18
C PHE A 54 -8.61 -4.67 -13.29
N GLN A 55 -9.74 -5.33 -13.04
CA GLN A 55 -10.87 -5.42 -13.98
C GLN A 55 -11.47 -4.04 -14.28
N ALA A 56 -11.70 -3.21 -13.25
CA ALA A 56 -12.23 -1.87 -13.41
C ALA A 56 -11.33 -0.99 -14.31
N ARG A 57 -10.01 -1.06 -14.12
CA ARG A 57 -9.07 -0.32 -14.99
C ARG A 57 -9.08 -0.82 -16.43
N ALA A 58 -9.15 -2.13 -16.63
CA ALA A 58 -9.23 -2.71 -17.97
C ALA A 58 -10.52 -2.30 -18.67
N ALA A 59 -11.65 -2.39 -17.97
CA ALA A 59 -12.96 -1.99 -18.48
C ALA A 59 -13.02 -0.49 -18.81
N TRP A 60 -12.55 0.38 -17.91
CA TRP A 60 -12.50 1.82 -18.18
C TRP A 60 -11.66 2.17 -19.40
N ARG A 61 -10.51 1.49 -19.57
CA ARG A 61 -9.65 1.67 -20.73
C ARG A 61 -10.29 1.23 -22.04
N ALA A 62 -11.13 0.19 -21.99
CA ALA A 62 -11.88 -0.29 -23.15
C ALA A 62 -13.01 0.67 -23.57
N LEU A 63 -13.55 1.47 -22.65
CA LEU A 63 -14.54 2.49 -22.99
C LEU A 63 -13.94 3.58 -23.89
N SER A 64 -14.69 3.96 -24.91
CA SER A 64 -14.44 5.12 -25.76
C SER A 64 -14.67 6.44 -25.01
N ALA A 65 -14.22 7.55 -25.59
CA ALA A 65 -14.43 8.87 -24.99
C ALA A 65 -15.92 9.22 -24.82
N ALA A 66 -16.76 8.83 -25.79
CA ALA A 66 -18.21 9.03 -25.74
C ALA A 66 -18.86 8.25 -24.59
N GLU A 67 -18.41 7.02 -24.32
CA GLU A 67 -18.94 6.19 -23.23
C GLU A 67 -18.46 6.66 -21.84
N ARG A 68 -17.32 7.37 -21.77
CA ARG A 68 -16.82 7.96 -20.51
C ARG A 68 -17.52 9.28 -20.16
N GLN A 69 -18.07 9.97 -21.15
CA GLN A 69 -18.76 11.25 -20.97
C GLN A 69 -19.90 11.20 -19.93
N PRO A 70 -20.86 10.26 -19.97
CA PRO A 70 -21.93 10.20 -18.98
C PRO A 70 -21.41 9.98 -17.55
N TRP A 71 -20.34 9.20 -17.39
CA TRP A 71 -19.70 9.01 -16.08
C TRP A 71 -19.10 10.32 -15.56
N ASN A 72 -18.47 11.11 -16.43
CA ASN A 72 -17.91 12.39 -16.06
C ASN A 72 -19.02 13.40 -15.71
N GLU A 73 -20.11 13.45 -16.48
CA GLU A 73 -21.27 14.31 -16.22
C GLU A 73 -21.93 13.98 -14.87
N GLN A 74 -22.14 12.70 -14.58
CA GLN A 74 -22.66 12.26 -13.28
C GLN A 74 -21.72 12.63 -12.12
N ALA A 75 -20.40 12.59 -12.35
CA ALA A 75 -19.42 12.92 -11.34
C ALA A 75 -19.38 14.42 -11.00
N VAL A 76 -19.80 15.31 -11.91
CA VAL A 76 -19.87 16.77 -11.63
C VAL A 76 -20.77 17.06 -10.42
N GLY A 77 -21.84 16.28 -10.22
CA GLY A 77 -22.76 16.43 -9.09
C GLY A 77 -22.20 15.94 -7.75
N ILE A 78 -21.03 15.29 -7.73
CA ILE A 78 -20.45 14.66 -6.53
C ILE A 78 -19.08 15.30 -6.22
N PRO A 79 -18.99 16.15 -5.19
CA PRO A 79 -17.73 16.80 -4.82
C PRO A 79 -16.60 15.80 -4.60
N GLY A 80 -15.45 16.06 -5.24
CA GLY A 80 -14.23 15.26 -5.07
C GLY A 80 -14.24 13.89 -5.79
N THR A 81 -15.24 13.60 -6.63
CA THR A 81 -15.31 12.35 -7.40
C THR A 81 -15.11 12.65 -8.89
N SER A 82 -14.29 11.85 -9.58
CA SER A 82 -14.19 11.86 -11.04
C SER A 82 -15.07 10.77 -11.64
N GLY A 83 -15.41 10.86 -12.94
CA GLY A 83 -16.18 9.81 -13.62
C GLY A 83 -15.52 8.43 -13.52
N TYR A 84 -14.18 8.40 -13.56
CA TYR A 84 -13.41 7.19 -13.30
C TYR A 84 -13.65 6.62 -11.89
N ASN A 85 -13.60 7.47 -10.85
CA ASN A 85 -13.83 7.03 -9.47
C ASN A 85 -15.27 6.52 -9.29
N LEU A 86 -16.25 7.14 -9.96
CA LEU A 86 -17.65 6.70 -9.95
C LEU A 86 -17.79 5.32 -10.63
N PHE A 87 -17.12 5.13 -11.77
CA PHE A 87 -17.10 3.86 -12.48
C PHE A 87 -16.44 2.72 -11.67
N VAL A 88 -15.28 2.99 -11.06
CA VAL A 88 -14.56 1.98 -10.27
C VAL A 88 -15.36 1.49 -9.06
N LYS A 89 -16.25 2.33 -8.48
CA LYS A 89 -17.16 1.91 -7.40
C LYS A 89 -18.13 0.80 -7.80
N GLN A 90 -18.33 0.53 -9.08
CA GLN A 90 -19.17 -0.59 -9.53
C GLN A 90 -18.46 -1.95 -9.41
N PHE A 91 -17.15 -1.96 -9.14
CA PHE A 91 -16.29 -3.16 -9.12
C PHE A 91 -15.70 -3.48 -7.74
N LEU A 92 -15.94 -2.64 -6.75
CA LEU A 92 -15.40 -2.74 -5.38
C LEU A 92 -16.53 -2.76 -4.36
#